data_AF-A0A974SB87-F1
#
_entry.id   AF-A0A974SB87-F1
#
_cell.length_a   1.000
_cell.length_b   1.000
_cell.length_c   1.000
_cell.angle_alpha   90.00
_cell.angle_beta   90.00
_cell.angle_gamma   90.00
#
_symmetry.space_group_name_H-M   'P 1'
#
loop_
_entity.id
_entity.type
_entity.pdbx_description
1 polymer ?
#
loop_
_entity_poly.entity_id
_entity_poly.type
_entity_poly.pdbx_seq_one_letter_code
_entity_poly.pdbx_strand_id
1 'polypeptide(L)'
;MKFRYGTLILLLILLAYFNEPALATAESTTVESLNNLKTYYQYDVGGAKLSYTLTPYNTVYCVYDANGNMLRTVQSAKPALFTSSALTSWDVYKLGDGNSGSIWSSHGHPVDQGPEWVAVDLGDVHFIGGISLTPRSTLSFPKDFRLQSSTDAVNWTDIPGQTYTSYSNNGNIQNFTFNNSIAARYVRVLATKLGKDDAGNYYFQLGEFDVHLIKITASSSLQGWPVSRLIDGNNSSIWSSNASDNEASIEWIAADAGDTTFISGISLTPRSTLSFPKDFKLQYSLDAVNWTDIPGQIYTNYANNGNVQTFSFDSSVIGRYVRIYATKLGKDDGGRYYFQLGNLHCIIRRSLPHPVCPDGQWPG
;
A
#
# COMPACT_ATOMS: atom_id res chain seq x y z
N MET A 1 -54.88 -30.43 59.58
CA MET A 1 -55.74 -30.84 58.46
C MET A 1 -55.52 -29.85 57.30
N LYS A 2 -55.00 -30.35 56.16
CA LYS A 2 -54.93 -29.76 54.80
C LYS A 2 -54.08 -28.49 54.48
N PHE A 3 -52.98 -28.77 53.76
CA PHE A 3 -52.44 -28.22 52.48
C PHE A 3 -51.99 -26.74 52.27
N ARG A 4 -50.67 -26.63 52.00
CA ARG A 4 -49.89 -25.89 50.97
C ARG A 4 -50.27 -24.46 50.54
N TYR A 5 -49.38 -23.51 50.82
CA TYR A 5 -48.87 -22.39 49.97
C TYR A 5 -47.43 -22.12 50.49
N GLY A 6 -46.34 -21.94 49.73
CA GLY A 6 -46.17 -21.26 48.45
C GLY A 6 -45.59 -19.87 48.70
N THR A 7 -44.28 -19.73 48.97
CA THR A 7 -43.62 -18.42 48.94
C THR A 7 -42.22 -18.49 48.33
N LEU A 8 -42.07 -17.65 47.33
CA LEU A 8 -41.04 -17.49 46.32
C LEU A 8 -39.79 -16.82 46.91
N ILE A 9 -38.59 -17.34 46.63
CA ILE A 9 -37.33 -16.62 46.85
C ILE A 9 -37.19 -15.61 45.71
N LEU A 10 -37.29 -14.32 46.02
CA LEU A 10 -37.02 -13.23 45.09
C LEU A 10 -35.52 -12.95 45.09
N LEU A 11 -34.80 -13.43 44.07
CA LEU A 11 -33.40 -13.09 43.82
C LEU A 11 -33.36 -11.73 43.11
N LEU A 12 -32.95 -10.67 43.82
CA LEU A 12 -32.70 -9.36 43.25
C LEU A 12 -31.31 -9.38 42.59
N ILE A 13 -31.26 -9.54 41.26
CA ILE A 13 -30.02 -9.35 40.48
C ILE A 13 -29.89 -7.85 40.19
N LEU A 14 -28.98 -7.19 40.89
CA LEU A 14 -28.54 -5.83 40.57
C LEU A 14 -27.38 -5.95 39.56
N LEU A 15 -27.67 -5.81 38.27
CA LEU A 15 -26.64 -5.63 37.24
C LEU A 15 -26.01 -4.24 37.40
N ALA A 16 -24.80 -4.19 37.96
CA ALA A 16 -23.90 -3.06 37.79
C ALA A 16 -23.13 -3.26 36.48
N TYR A 17 -23.56 -2.57 35.43
CA TYR A 17 -22.78 -2.41 34.20
C TYR A 17 -21.57 -1.53 34.50
N PHE A 18 -20.36 -2.10 34.45
CA PHE A 18 -19.14 -1.33 34.24
C PHE A 18 -19.07 -0.95 32.77
N ASN A 19 -19.01 0.37 32.50
CA ASN A 19 -18.69 0.93 31.19
C ASN A 19 -17.24 0.56 30.81
N GLU A 20 -17.08 -0.52 30.07
CA GLU A 20 -15.94 -0.69 29.17
C GLU A 20 -16.08 0.37 28.04
N PRO A 21 -15.02 1.11 27.66
CA PRO A 21 -15.07 1.93 26.47
C PRO A 21 -15.34 0.99 25.29
N ALA A 22 -16.47 1.18 24.62
CA ALA A 22 -16.80 0.46 23.41
C ALA A 22 -15.65 0.66 22.42
N LEU A 23 -14.83 -0.40 22.24
CA LEU A 23 -14.07 -0.57 21.02
C LEU A 23 -15.09 -0.38 19.90
N ALA A 24 -14.93 0.68 19.12
CA ALA A 24 -15.67 0.87 17.88
C ALA A 24 -15.23 -0.24 16.92
N THR A 25 -15.72 -1.45 17.15
CA THR A 25 -15.71 -2.53 16.19
C THR A 25 -16.71 -2.10 15.13
N ALA A 26 -16.21 -1.66 13.98
CA ALA A 26 -16.99 -1.69 12.76
C ALA A 26 -17.62 -3.10 12.69
N GLU A 27 -18.95 -3.18 12.71
CA GLU A 27 -19.64 -4.46 12.67
C GLU A 27 -19.13 -5.27 11.47
N SER A 28 -18.78 -6.54 11.71
CA SER A 28 -18.12 -7.42 10.74
C SER A 28 -18.88 -7.59 9.43
N THR A 29 -20.15 -7.22 9.38
CA THR A 29 -21.06 -7.32 8.22
C THR A 29 -20.95 -6.16 7.25
N THR A 30 -20.32 -5.04 7.60
CA THR A 30 -20.05 -3.92 6.66
C THR A 30 -18.70 -4.06 5.93
N VAL A 31 -17.93 -5.10 6.27
CA VAL A 31 -16.55 -5.33 5.80
C VAL A 31 -16.42 -6.66 5.02
N GLU A 32 -17.53 -7.38 4.77
CA GLU A 32 -17.52 -8.62 3.97
C GLU A 32 -17.03 -8.42 2.52
N SER A 33 -16.97 -7.18 2.00
CA SER A 33 -16.40 -6.89 0.68
C SER A 33 -14.87 -6.97 0.62
N LEU A 34 -14.17 -7.04 1.76
CA LEU A 34 -12.70 -7.07 1.77
C LEU A 34 -12.12 -8.40 1.29
N ASN A 35 -12.89 -9.49 1.31
CA ASN A 35 -12.32 -10.82 1.17
C ASN A 35 -12.40 -11.45 -0.21
N ASN A 36 -13.23 -11.02 -1.17
CA ASN A 36 -13.20 -11.63 -2.53
C ASN A 36 -14.06 -11.02 -3.65
N LEU A 37 -14.71 -9.86 -3.48
CA LEU A 37 -15.56 -9.29 -4.54
C LEU A 37 -15.15 -7.85 -4.80
N LYS A 38 -14.92 -7.52 -6.08
CA LYS A 38 -14.49 -6.21 -6.60
C LYS A 38 -15.51 -5.08 -6.38
N THR A 39 -16.40 -5.22 -5.40
CA THR A 39 -17.51 -4.32 -5.12
C THR A 39 -17.61 -4.11 -3.63
N TYR A 40 -17.37 -2.87 -3.21
CA TYR A 40 -17.44 -2.44 -1.83
C TYR A 40 -18.69 -1.58 -1.65
N TYR A 41 -19.20 -1.55 -0.42
CA TYR A 41 -20.35 -0.76 -0.07
C TYR A 41 -20.04 0.16 1.09
N GLN A 42 -20.39 1.43 0.95
CA GLN A 42 -20.35 2.42 2.03
C GLN A 42 -21.73 3.04 2.19
N TYR A 43 -22.14 3.23 3.44
CA TYR A 43 -23.40 3.87 3.80
C TYR A 43 -23.14 5.19 4.50
N ASP A 44 -23.93 6.22 4.19
CA ASP A 44 -23.91 7.49 4.90
C ASP A 44 -24.93 7.51 6.06
N VAL A 45 -24.93 8.60 6.86
CA VAL A 45 -25.90 8.82 7.96
C VAL A 45 -27.36 8.75 7.49
N GLY A 46 -27.63 9.10 6.23
CA GLY A 46 -28.96 9.12 5.63
C GLY A 46 -29.42 7.77 5.07
N GLY A 47 -28.59 6.72 5.15
CA GLY A 47 -28.86 5.40 4.57
C GLY A 47 -28.63 5.32 3.06
N ALA A 48 -28.09 6.38 2.43
CA ALA A 48 -27.65 6.33 1.04
C ALA A 48 -26.45 5.39 0.90
N LYS A 49 -26.35 4.73 -0.25
CA LYS A 49 -25.37 3.67 -0.51
C LYS A 49 -24.42 4.10 -1.62
N LEU A 50 -23.13 3.85 -1.45
CA LEU A 50 -22.11 3.96 -2.49
C LEU A 50 -21.61 2.55 -2.82
N SER A 51 -21.46 2.24 -4.12
CA SER A 51 -20.70 1.08 -4.56
C SER A 51 -19.61 1.47 -5.55
N TYR A 52 -18.51 0.73 -5.62
CA TYR A 52 -17.51 0.97 -6.66
C TYR A 52 -17.03 -0.31 -7.36
N THR A 53 -16.54 -0.16 -8.60
CA THR A 53 -15.84 -1.22 -9.34
C THR A 53 -14.36 -0.88 -9.48
N LEU A 54 -13.50 -1.83 -9.11
CA LEU A 54 -12.05 -1.65 -9.06
C LEU A 54 -11.37 -1.78 -10.43
N THR A 55 -10.60 -0.76 -10.80
CA THR A 55 -9.39 -0.92 -11.61
C THR A 55 -8.24 -0.16 -10.95
N PRO A 56 -6.96 -0.56 -11.12
CA PRO A 56 -5.82 0.07 -10.42
C PRO A 56 -5.65 1.57 -10.66
N TYR A 57 -6.17 2.05 -11.79
CA TYR A 57 -5.93 3.41 -12.28
C TYR A 57 -7.20 4.24 -12.41
N ASN A 58 -8.38 3.62 -12.43
CA ASN A 58 -9.65 4.32 -12.53
C ASN A 58 -10.68 3.66 -11.61
N THR A 59 -11.50 4.48 -10.97
CA THR A 59 -12.59 4.00 -10.13
C THR A 59 -13.91 4.54 -10.62
N VAL A 60 -14.87 3.63 -10.77
CA VAL A 60 -16.26 3.98 -11.06
C VAL A 60 -17.06 3.87 -9.79
N TYR A 61 -17.54 4.99 -9.27
CA TYR A 61 -18.41 5.06 -8.11
C TYR A 61 -19.87 5.18 -8.55
N CYS A 62 -20.73 4.28 -8.09
CA CYS A 62 -22.18 4.36 -8.26
C CYS A 62 -22.81 4.84 -6.95
N VAL A 63 -23.50 5.98 -7.01
CA VAL A 63 -24.18 6.60 -5.86
C VAL A 63 -25.65 6.25 -5.92
N TYR A 64 -26.22 5.77 -4.81
CA TYR A 64 -27.62 5.38 -4.67
C TYR A 64 -28.31 6.20 -3.59
N ASP A 65 -29.62 6.42 -3.72
CA ASP A 65 -30.44 6.96 -2.63
C ASP A 65 -30.72 5.90 -1.55
N ALA A 66 -31.39 6.32 -0.47
CA ALA A 66 -31.77 5.45 0.65
C ALA A 66 -32.77 4.34 0.26
N ASN A 67 -33.45 4.47 -0.89
CA ASN A 67 -34.36 3.46 -1.42
C ASN A 67 -33.65 2.47 -2.38
N GLY A 68 -32.34 2.64 -2.59
CA GLY A 68 -31.53 1.81 -3.49
C GLY A 68 -31.61 2.19 -4.97
N ASN A 69 -32.18 3.33 -5.32
CA ASN A 69 -32.18 3.82 -6.71
C ASN A 69 -30.84 4.47 -7.03
N MET A 70 -30.22 4.08 -8.16
CA MET A 70 -28.97 4.70 -8.61
C MET A 70 -29.24 6.15 -9.02
N LEU A 71 -28.58 7.09 -8.34
CA LEU A 71 -28.68 8.52 -8.60
C LEU A 71 -27.72 8.95 -9.70
N ARG A 72 -26.45 8.53 -9.61
CA ARG A 72 -25.40 8.90 -10.58
C ARG A 72 -24.20 7.96 -10.53
N THR A 73 -23.36 8.09 -11.54
CA THR A 73 -22.03 7.49 -11.58
C THR A 73 -20.96 8.59 -11.58
N VAL A 74 -19.91 8.42 -10.78
CA VAL A 74 -18.74 9.30 -10.73
C VAL A 74 -17.53 8.53 -11.20
N GLN A 75 -16.81 9.08 -12.18
CA GLN A 75 -15.54 8.55 -12.66
C GLN A 75 -14.40 9.25 -11.93
N SER A 76 -13.47 8.48 -11.40
CA SER A 76 -12.25 8.96 -10.77
C SER A 76 -11.05 8.36 -11.50
N ALA A 77 -10.06 9.19 -11.78
CA ALA A 77 -8.76 8.76 -12.33
C ALA A 77 -7.78 8.29 -11.23
N LYS A 78 -8.28 8.10 -10.00
CA LYS A 78 -7.51 7.59 -8.88
C LYS A 78 -7.97 6.18 -8.50
N PRO A 79 -7.12 5.42 -7.79
CA PRO A 79 -7.51 4.14 -7.22
C PRO A 79 -8.67 4.31 -6.24
N ALA A 80 -9.34 3.21 -5.92
CA ALA A 80 -10.57 3.29 -5.14
C ALA A 80 -10.27 3.68 -3.70
N LEU A 81 -11.13 4.53 -3.13
CA LEU A 81 -11.06 4.95 -1.75
C LEU A 81 -12.25 4.43 -0.96
N PHE A 82 -11.99 4.09 0.30
CA PHE A 82 -12.99 3.67 1.28
C PHE A 82 -12.65 4.23 2.65
N THR A 83 -13.66 4.54 3.45
CA THR A 83 -13.49 5.19 4.75
C THR A 83 -14.32 4.51 5.83
N SER A 84 -13.98 4.75 7.09
CA SER A 84 -14.75 4.32 8.26
C SER A 84 -16.19 4.83 8.24
N SER A 85 -16.38 6.06 7.78
CA SER A 85 -17.67 6.75 7.74
C SER A 85 -17.70 7.86 6.69
N ALA A 86 -18.90 8.35 6.36
CA ALA A 86 -19.07 9.49 5.47
C ALA A 86 -20.33 10.31 5.86
N LEU A 87 -20.20 11.64 5.92
CA LEU A 87 -21.36 12.52 5.95
C LEU A 87 -22.03 12.57 4.57
N THR A 88 -23.37 12.67 4.57
CA THR A 88 -24.16 12.87 3.36
C THR A 88 -23.64 14.06 2.56
N SER A 89 -23.39 13.86 1.26
CA SER A 89 -22.82 14.84 0.32
C SER A 89 -21.34 15.18 0.52
N TRP A 90 -20.65 14.52 1.46
CA TRP A 90 -19.20 14.59 1.70
C TRP A 90 -18.60 13.20 1.50
N ASP A 91 -18.98 12.57 0.39
CA ASP A 91 -18.74 11.17 0.09
C ASP A 91 -17.26 10.87 -0.23
N VAL A 92 -16.85 9.61 -0.03
CA VAL A 92 -15.45 9.18 -0.20
C VAL A 92 -14.87 9.40 -1.60
N TYR A 93 -15.70 9.38 -2.66
CA TYR A 93 -15.21 9.57 -4.03
C TYR A 93 -14.51 10.92 -4.23
N LYS A 94 -14.82 11.91 -3.38
CA LYS A 94 -14.22 13.25 -3.41
C LYS A 94 -12.72 13.23 -3.17
N LEU A 95 -12.23 12.26 -2.40
CA LEU A 95 -10.80 12.06 -2.11
C LEU A 95 -9.96 11.69 -3.33
N GLY A 96 -10.60 11.38 -4.46
CA GLY A 96 -9.91 11.08 -5.69
C GLY A 96 -10.59 11.63 -6.93
N ASP A 97 -11.44 12.65 -6.80
CA ASP A 97 -12.09 13.28 -7.96
C ASP A 97 -11.20 14.33 -8.67
N GLY A 98 -10.03 14.63 -8.11
CA GLY A 98 -9.07 15.58 -8.68
C GLY A 98 -9.44 17.05 -8.39
N ASN A 99 -10.49 17.31 -7.60
CA ASN A 99 -10.89 18.61 -7.16
C ASN A 99 -10.63 18.77 -5.65
N SER A 100 -9.50 19.37 -5.29
CA SER A 100 -9.14 19.68 -3.89
C SER A 100 -10.14 20.52 -3.08
N GLY A 101 -11.10 21.22 -3.73
CA GLY A 101 -12.19 21.92 -3.03
C GLY A 101 -13.39 21.02 -2.70
N SER A 102 -13.39 19.79 -3.22
CA SER A 102 -14.36 18.72 -2.99
C SER A 102 -13.92 17.94 -1.76
N ILE A 103 -14.66 18.01 -0.66
CA ILE A 103 -14.18 17.46 0.63
C ILE A 103 -14.96 16.22 1.05
N TRP A 104 -14.24 15.15 1.40
CA TRP A 104 -14.79 14.06 2.19
C TRP A 104 -14.76 14.39 3.68
N SER A 105 -15.77 13.93 4.43
CA SER A 105 -15.82 14.04 5.88
C SER A 105 -16.26 12.74 6.52
N SER A 106 -15.56 12.34 7.58
CA SER A 106 -16.08 11.39 8.55
C SER A 106 -17.35 11.91 9.24
N HIS A 107 -18.02 11.05 10.02
CA HIS A 107 -18.99 11.48 11.01
C HIS A 107 -18.36 12.43 12.05
N GLY A 108 -19.20 13.26 12.65
CA GLY A 108 -18.80 14.21 13.69
C GLY A 108 -18.80 13.58 15.07
N HIS A 109 -17.80 13.94 15.86
CA HIS A 109 -17.62 13.49 17.23
C HIS A 109 -17.68 14.69 18.19
N PRO A 110 -18.30 14.55 19.38
CA PRO A 110 -18.38 15.61 20.38
C PRO A 110 -17.06 15.81 21.14
N VAL A 111 -16.14 14.85 21.05
CA VAL A 111 -14.79 14.89 21.63
C VAL A 111 -13.77 14.49 20.56
N ASP A 112 -12.50 14.82 20.78
CA ASP A 112 -11.43 14.50 19.82
C ASP A 112 -11.06 13.02 19.76
N GLN A 113 -11.57 12.21 20.70
CA GLN A 113 -11.38 10.77 20.75
C GLN A 113 -12.44 10.07 19.89
N GLY A 114 -11.98 9.35 18.87
CA GLY A 114 -12.84 8.57 17.98
C GLY A 114 -12.04 8.12 16.76
N PRO A 115 -11.89 6.80 16.50
CA PRO A 115 -11.11 6.34 15.37
C PRO A 115 -11.87 6.60 14.08
N GLU A 116 -11.25 7.34 13.16
CA GLU A 116 -11.70 7.49 11.78
C GLU A 116 -10.54 7.14 10.86
N TRP A 117 -10.83 6.55 9.70
CA TRP A 117 -9.81 6.16 8.76
C TRP A 117 -10.26 6.34 7.32
N VAL A 118 -9.28 6.57 6.46
CA VAL A 118 -9.42 6.57 5.00
C VAL A 118 -8.36 5.63 4.45
N ALA A 119 -8.74 4.81 3.48
CA ALA A 119 -7.88 3.82 2.84
C ALA A 119 -8.00 3.90 1.31
N VAL A 120 -6.90 3.62 0.64
CA VAL A 120 -6.81 3.47 -0.81
C VAL A 120 -6.63 1.97 -1.12
N ASP A 121 -7.38 1.45 -2.10
CA ASP A 121 -7.14 0.16 -2.76
C ASP A 121 -6.51 0.39 -4.13
N LEU A 122 -5.24 -0.02 -4.27
CA LEU A 122 -4.49 0.09 -5.52
C LEU A 122 -4.87 -0.99 -6.55
N GLY A 123 -5.78 -1.90 -6.23
CA GLY A 123 -6.23 -3.01 -7.07
C GLY A 123 -5.30 -4.22 -7.05
N ASP A 124 -3.99 -3.99 -6.97
CA ASP A 124 -2.92 -4.99 -6.81
C ASP A 124 -1.89 -4.51 -5.78
N VAL A 125 -0.93 -5.35 -5.42
CA VAL A 125 0.23 -4.91 -4.63
C VAL A 125 1.17 -4.09 -5.51
N HIS A 126 1.56 -2.91 -5.04
CA HIS A 126 2.53 -2.02 -5.67
C HIS A 126 3.65 -1.63 -4.69
N PHE A 127 4.73 -1.07 -5.22
CA PHE A 127 5.75 -0.41 -4.42
C PHE A 127 5.39 1.04 -4.14
N ILE A 128 5.44 1.44 -2.87
CA ILE A 128 4.94 2.72 -2.39
C ILE A 128 6.05 3.43 -1.63
N GLY A 129 6.38 4.65 -2.06
CA GLY A 129 7.40 5.50 -1.43
C GLY A 129 6.84 6.55 -0.48
N GLY A 130 5.53 6.76 -0.46
CA GLY A 130 4.88 7.75 0.40
C GLY A 130 3.43 8.02 0.00
N ILE A 131 2.84 9.02 0.65
CA ILE A 131 1.49 9.52 0.35
C ILE A 131 1.46 11.06 0.43
N SER A 132 0.44 11.65 -0.19
CA SER A 132 0.04 13.05 0.02
C SER A 132 -1.40 13.13 0.47
N LEU A 133 -1.66 13.99 1.45
CA LEU A 133 -3.00 14.30 1.95
C LEU A 133 -3.27 15.78 1.72
N THR A 134 -4.36 16.11 1.02
CA THR A 134 -4.80 17.49 0.83
C THR A 134 -5.84 17.82 1.91
N PRO A 135 -5.53 18.70 2.87
CA PRO A 135 -6.49 19.11 3.89
C PRO A 135 -7.64 19.95 3.29
N ARG A 136 -8.80 19.96 3.96
CA ARG A 136 -9.87 20.95 3.68
C ARG A 136 -9.37 22.39 3.86
N SER A 137 -8.67 22.62 4.96
CA SER A 137 -8.12 23.90 5.42
C SER A 137 -7.14 23.61 6.55
N THR A 138 -6.95 24.50 7.52
CA THR A 138 -6.25 24.20 8.80
C THR A 138 -7.10 23.39 9.79
N LEU A 139 -8.41 23.22 9.52
CA LEU A 139 -9.39 22.54 10.37
C LEU A 139 -9.50 21.05 10.06
N SER A 140 -10.06 20.26 10.99
CA SER A 140 -10.52 18.87 10.79
C SER A 140 -9.50 17.86 10.23
N PHE A 141 -8.22 18.22 10.18
CA PHE A 141 -7.12 17.29 9.91
C PHE A 141 -6.72 16.58 11.22
N PRO A 142 -6.44 15.27 11.19
CA PRO A 142 -6.20 14.51 12.42
C PRO A 142 -4.94 15.01 13.15
N LYS A 143 -5.02 15.03 14.48
CA LYS A 143 -3.92 15.42 15.37
C LYS A 143 -3.01 14.25 15.69
N ASP A 144 -3.61 13.12 16.02
CA ASP A 144 -2.87 11.88 16.25
C ASP A 144 -3.34 10.87 15.22
N PHE A 145 -2.40 10.34 14.44
CA PHE A 145 -2.68 9.37 13.40
C PHE A 145 -1.45 8.53 13.08
N ARG A 146 -1.68 7.40 12.44
CA ARG A 146 -0.63 6.57 11.88
C ARG A 146 -0.95 6.16 10.46
N LEU A 147 0.09 5.98 9.66
CA LEU A 147 -0.03 5.39 8.33
C LEU A 147 0.18 3.88 8.43
N GLN A 148 -0.71 3.13 7.80
CA GLN A 148 -0.69 1.68 7.81
C GLN A 148 -0.80 1.13 6.40
N SER A 149 -0.32 -0.08 6.21
CA SER A 149 -0.40 -0.80 4.95
C SER A 149 -0.93 -2.21 5.12
N SER A 150 -1.47 -2.77 4.04
CA SER A 150 -2.02 -4.13 4.02
C SER A 150 -2.00 -4.73 2.61
N THR A 151 -2.04 -6.06 2.53
CA THR A 151 -2.26 -6.82 1.29
C THR A 151 -3.69 -7.35 1.17
N ASP A 152 -4.48 -7.35 2.26
CA ASP A 152 -5.81 -7.98 2.33
C ASP A 152 -6.89 -7.06 2.93
N ALA A 153 -6.52 -5.84 3.34
CA ALA A 153 -7.36 -4.86 4.05
C ALA A 153 -7.95 -5.33 5.39
N VAL A 154 -7.58 -6.53 5.86
CA VAL A 154 -7.99 -7.10 7.14
C VAL A 154 -6.86 -6.94 8.16
N ASN A 155 -5.66 -7.37 7.77
CA ASN A 155 -4.45 -7.31 8.57
C ASN A 155 -3.66 -6.06 8.20
N TRP A 156 -3.55 -5.14 9.15
CA TRP A 156 -2.88 -3.85 8.94
C TRP A 156 -1.59 -3.77 9.75
N THR A 157 -0.53 -3.30 9.09
CA THR A 157 0.78 -3.07 9.72
C THR A 157 1.13 -1.59 9.70
N ASP A 158 1.62 -1.07 10.83
CA ASP A 158 2.13 0.30 10.93
C ASP A 158 3.36 0.49 10.03
N ILE A 159 3.35 1.56 9.22
CA ILE A 159 4.49 1.90 8.39
C ILE A 159 5.57 2.51 9.30
N PRO A 160 6.81 1.97 9.33
CA PRO A 160 7.85 2.41 10.25
C PRO A 160 8.11 3.92 10.18
N GLY A 161 8.10 4.58 11.34
CA GLY A 161 8.32 6.02 11.47
C GLY A 161 7.14 6.90 11.04
N GLN A 162 5.99 6.32 10.67
CA GLN A 162 4.81 7.07 10.22
C GLN A 162 3.70 7.12 11.29
N THR A 163 4.09 7.42 12.53
CA THR A 163 3.17 7.69 13.64
C THR A 163 3.35 9.14 14.09
N TYR A 164 2.24 9.87 14.13
CA TYR A 164 2.22 11.31 14.36
C TYR A 164 1.37 11.61 15.59
N THR A 165 1.87 12.51 16.44
CA THR A 165 1.18 12.99 17.62
C THR A 165 1.18 14.52 17.63
N SER A 166 0.07 15.12 18.02
CA SER A 166 -0.13 16.58 18.04
C SER A 166 0.26 17.25 16.70
N TYR A 167 -0.04 16.58 15.58
CA TYR A 167 0.33 17.04 14.25
C TYR A 167 -0.30 18.40 13.94
N SER A 168 0.53 19.31 13.42
CA SER A 168 0.12 20.66 13.06
C SER A 168 -0.14 20.74 11.56
N ASN A 169 -1.41 20.84 11.19
CA ASN A 169 -1.83 21.07 9.82
C ASN A 169 -1.78 22.57 9.50
N ASN A 170 -0.99 22.94 8.49
CA ASN A 170 -0.84 24.31 8.02
C ASN A 170 -1.79 24.68 6.86
N GLY A 171 -2.68 23.76 6.45
CA GLY A 171 -3.64 23.95 5.36
C GLY A 171 -3.08 23.68 3.97
N ASN A 172 -1.78 23.43 3.82
CA ASN A 172 -1.18 23.00 2.56
C ASN A 172 -1.23 21.47 2.41
N ILE A 173 -0.87 20.95 1.24
CA ILE A 173 -0.71 19.51 1.01
C ILE A 173 0.35 18.95 1.98
N GLN A 174 -0.03 17.93 2.75
CA GLN A 174 0.85 17.24 3.69
C GLN A 174 1.49 16.04 2.98
N ASN A 175 2.81 16.09 2.83
CA ASN A 175 3.59 15.03 2.18
C ASN A 175 4.23 14.12 3.23
N PHE A 176 4.04 12.81 3.09
CA PHE A 176 4.59 11.79 3.97
C PHE A 176 5.44 10.82 3.17
N THR A 177 6.77 11.04 3.17
CA THR A 177 7.74 10.16 2.51
C THR A 177 8.17 9.06 3.46
N PHE A 178 8.21 7.83 2.96
CA PHE A 178 8.66 6.68 3.73
C PHE A 178 10.17 6.54 3.64
N ASN A 179 10.82 6.31 4.79
CA ASN A 179 12.27 6.09 4.84
C ASN A 179 12.68 4.84 4.06
N ASN A 180 11.87 3.79 4.17
CA ASN A 180 11.93 2.61 3.32
C ASN A 180 10.60 2.50 2.60
N SER A 181 10.65 2.26 1.29
CA SER A 181 9.44 1.95 0.56
C SER A 181 8.87 0.60 0.97
N ILE A 182 7.58 0.41 0.71
CA ILE A 182 6.84 -0.79 1.09
C ILE A 182 6.23 -1.44 -0.15
N ALA A 183 5.92 -2.74 -0.06
CA ALA A 183 5.06 -3.44 -1.01
C ALA A 183 3.68 -3.65 -0.38
N ALA A 184 2.64 -3.00 -0.90
CA ALA A 184 1.29 -3.11 -0.37
C ALA A 184 0.23 -2.90 -1.45
N ARG A 185 -0.97 -3.46 -1.23
CA ARG A 185 -2.15 -3.16 -2.05
C ARG A 185 -2.97 -2.02 -1.46
N TYR A 186 -3.01 -1.96 -0.12
CA TYR A 186 -3.77 -0.97 0.61
C TYR A 186 -2.85 -0.09 1.44
N VAL A 187 -3.16 1.21 1.46
CA VAL A 187 -2.57 2.17 2.40
C VAL A 187 -3.70 2.94 3.06
N ARG A 188 -3.64 3.10 4.39
CA ARG A 188 -4.62 3.88 5.13
C ARG A 188 -3.98 4.88 6.08
N VAL A 189 -4.72 5.95 6.33
CA VAL A 189 -4.52 6.86 7.45
C VAL A 189 -5.49 6.45 8.54
N LEU A 190 -4.99 6.04 9.69
CA LEU A 190 -5.80 5.76 10.88
C LEU A 190 -5.65 6.92 11.86
N ALA A 191 -6.67 7.77 11.96
CA ALA A 191 -6.74 8.83 12.95
C ALA A 191 -7.20 8.26 14.30
N THR A 192 -6.46 8.55 15.36
CA THR A 192 -6.84 8.23 16.74
C THR A 192 -7.28 9.47 17.52
N LYS A 193 -6.89 10.66 17.04
CA LYS A 193 -7.35 11.94 17.57
C LYS A 193 -7.71 12.88 16.43
N LEU A 194 -8.97 13.30 16.40
CA LEU A 194 -9.58 14.03 15.31
C LEU A 194 -9.28 15.54 15.36
N GLY A 195 -9.44 16.21 14.23
CA GLY A 195 -9.31 17.66 14.12
C GLY A 195 -10.63 18.37 14.42
N LYS A 196 -10.57 19.54 15.04
CA LYS A 196 -11.75 20.36 15.33
C LYS A 196 -12.18 21.14 14.08
N ASP A 197 -13.49 21.25 13.83
CA ASP A 197 -14.07 22.12 12.81
C ASP A 197 -14.42 23.52 13.34
N ASP A 198 -15.08 24.31 12.51
CA ASP A 198 -15.57 25.67 12.77
C ASP A 198 -16.84 25.72 13.64
N ALA A 199 -17.62 24.64 13.72
CA ALA A 199 -18.78 24.49 14.60
C ALA A 199 -18.42 23.95 15.99
N GLY A 200 -17.17 23.51 16.18
CA GLY A 200 -16.61 23.05 17.44
C GLY A 200 -16.68 21.54 17.66
N ASN A 201 -17.15 20.78 16.68
CA ASN A 201 -17.14 19.31 16.68
C ASN A 201 -15.83 18.79 16.07
N TYR A 202 -15.59 17.48 16.18
CA TYR A 202 -14.36 16.84 15.73
C TYR A 202 -14.61 15.88 14.55
N TYR A 203 -13.76 15.97 13.53
CA TYR A 203 -13.87 15.22 12.28
C TYR A 203 -12.49 14.82 11.75
N PHE A 204 -12.51 13.90 10.79
CA PHE A 204 -11.45 13.72 9.81
C PHE A 204 -11.95 14.17 8.44
N GLN A 205 -11.37 15.25 7.89
CA GLN A 205 -11.75 15.82 6.60
C GLN A 205 -10.53 16.01 5.70
N LEU A 206 -10.68 15.62 4.43
CA LEU A 206 -9.65 15.72 3.40
C LEU A 206 -10.30 16.03 2.05
N GLY A 207 -9.60 16.82 1.23
CA GLY A 207 -9.95 17.04 -0.16
C GLY A 207 -9.43 15.93 -1.07
N GLU A 208 -8.20 15.47 -0.86
CA GLU A 208 -7.58 14.44 -1.71
C GLU A 208 -6.66 13.53 -0.90
N PHE A 209 -6.54 12.28 -1.35
CA PHE A 209 -5.53 11.32 -0.88
C PHE A 209 -4.83 10.69 -2.09
N ASP A 210 -3.53 10.95 -2.21
CA ASP A 210 -2.65 10.43 -3.26
C ASP A 210 -1.62 9.45 -2.70
N VAL A 211 -1.35 8.38 -3.44
CA VAL A 211 -0.30 7.40 -3.12
C VAL A 211 0.85 7.55 -4.12
N HIS A 212 2.08 7.65 -3.61
CA HIS A 212 3.28 7.82 -4.42
C HIS A 212 3.86 6.45 -4.78
N LEU A 213 3.48 5.93 -5.94
CA LEU A 213 4.03 4.69 -6.48
C LEU A 213 5.47 4.88 -6.95
N ILE A 214 6.29 3.86 -6.76
CA ILE A 214 7.69 3.85 -7.21
C ILE A 214 7.99 2.56 -7.98
N LYS A 215 9.08 2.57 -8.77
CA LYS A 215 9.46 1.43 -9.61
C LYS A 215 10.47 0.48 -8.98
N ILE A 216 11.00 0.82 -7.80
CA ILE A 216 12.01 0.01 -7.12
C ILE A 216 11.88 0.10 -5.61
N THR A 217 12.04 -1.02 -4.93
CA THR A 217 12.07 -1.12 -3.47
C THR A 217 13.13 -2.13 -3.04
N ALA A 218 13.48 -2.12 -1.76
CA ALA A 218 14.49 -2.99 -1.19
C ALA A 218 14.11 -3.38 0.25
N SER A 219 14.72 -4.44 0.77
CA SER A 219 14.56 -4.88 2.16
C SER A 219 14.92 -3.82 3.18
N SER A 220 15.90 -2.97 2.85
CA SER A 220 16.35 -1.86 3.71
C SER A 220 17.05 -0.79 2.88
N SER A 221 17.25 0.40 3.45
CA SER A 221 18.10 1.44 2.89
C SER A 221 18.87 2.15 3.99
N LEU A 222 20.19 2.23 3.82
CA LEU A 222 21.06 3.02 4.68
C LEU A 222 20.76 4.52 4.48
N GLN A 223 20.74 5.29 5.57
CA GLN A 223 20.52 6.72 5.52
C GLN A 223 21.51 7.41 4.57
N GLY A 224 20.99 8.24 3.66
CA GLY A 224 21.79 8.92 2.64
C GLY A 224 22.15 8.06 1.42
N TRP A 225 21.76 6.79 1.38
CA TRP A 225 21.98 5.84 0.27
C TRP A 225 20.65 5.19 -0.14
N PRO A 226 19.64 6.00 -0.55
CA PRO A 226 18.27 5.53 -0.75
C PRO A 226 18.10 4.68 -2.00
N VAL A 227 17.06 3.84 -2.02
CA VAL A 227 16.76 2.91 -3.13
C VAL A 227 16.52 3.62 -4.47
N SER A 228 16.13 4.89 -4.44
CA SER A 228 15.93 5.71 -5.65
C SER A 228 17.19 5.85 -6.51
N ARG A 229 18.39 5.68 -5.92
CA ARG A 229 19.67 5.72 -6.65
C ARG A 229 19.81 4.60 -7.67
N LEU A 230 19.14 3.46 -7.46
CA LEU A 230 19.19 2.35 -8.40
C LEU A 230 18.56 2.64 -9.76
N ILE A 231 17.75 3.69 -9.87
CA ILE A 231 16.99 4.06 -11.07
C ILE A 231 17.17 5.53 -11.46
N ASP A 232 18.14 6.25 -10.87
CA ASP A 232 18.35 7.68 -11.15
C ASP A 232 19.20 7.97 -12.39
N GLY A 233 19.69 6.92 -13.06
CA GLY A 233 20.56 7.01 -14.24
C GLY A 233 22.01 7.41 -13.96
N ASN A 234 22.40 7.57 -12.69
CA ASN A 234 23.75 7.94 -12.27
C ASN A 234 24.46 6.75 -11.62
N ASN A 235 25.32 6.07 -12.39
CA ASN A 235 26.08 4.90 -11.93
C ASN A 235 27.06 5.18 -10.77
N SER A 236 27.34 6.45 -10.45
CA SER A 236 28.18 6.84 -9.31
C SER A 236 27.40 7.04 -8.02
N SER A 237 26.07 7.18 -8.10
CA SER A 237 25.21 7.20 -6.92
C SER A 237 24.94 5.74 -6.53
N ILE A 238 25.05 5.44 -5.23
CA ILE A 238 24.96 4.05 -4.74
C ILE A 238 23.81 3.93 -3.74
N TRP A 239 22.95 2.93 -3.93
CA TRP A 239 22.07 2.42 -2.88
C TRP A 239 22.83 1.42 -2.00
N SER A 240 22.51 1.40 -0.71
CA SER A 240 23.04 0.42 0.24
C SER A 240 21.92 -0.12 1.12
N SER A 241 21.92 -1.42 1.36
CA SER A 241 21.23 -2.01 2.51
C SER A 241 21.78 -1.43 3.82
N ASN A 242 21.08 -1.68 4.92
CA ASN A 242 21.66 -1.53 6.26
C ASN A 242 22.83 -2.49 6.45
N ALA A 243 23.74 -2.12 7.37
CA ALA A 243 24.89 -2.93 7.72
C ALA A 243 24.47 -4.18 8.49
N SER A 244 25.15 -5.30 8.20
CA SER A 244 25.05 -6.52 9.00
C SER A 244 26.42 -7.02 9.46
N ASP A 245 26.43 -7.71 10.59
CA ASP A 245 27.60 -8.40 11.13
C ASP A 245 27.67 -9.87 10.68
N ASN A 246 26.64 -10.36 9.99
CA ASN A 246 26.54 -11.72 9.49
C ASN A 246 26.47 -11.75 7.96
N GLU A 247 27.43 -12.44 7.32
CA GLU A 247 27.44 -12.59 5.87
C GLU A 247 26.20 -13.32 5.33
N ALA A 248 25.56 -14.18 6.11
CA ALA A 248 24.36 -14.92 5.72
C ALA A 248 23.06 -14.11 5.90
N SER A 249 23.16 -12.79 6.13
CA SER A 249 21.98 -11.93 6.20
C SER A 249 21.31 -11.81 4.84
N ILE A 250 19.99 -11.72 4.86
CA ILE A 250 19.18 -11.62 3.65
C ILE A 250 18.92 -10.15 3.35
N GLU A 251 19.25 -9.73 2.14
CA GLU A 251 18.85 -8.45 1.58
C GLU A 251 18.34 -8.67 0.16
N TRP A 252 17.42 -7.84 -0.29
CA TRP A 252 16.84 -7.97 -1.62
C TRP A 252 16.49 -6.61 -2.21
N ILE A 253 16.45 -6.55 -3.54
CA ILE A 253 15.99 -5.39 -4.31
C ILE A 253 14.96 -5.91 -5.30
N ALA A 254 13.79 -5.29 -5.35
CA ALA A 254 12.71 -5.63 -6.26
C ALA A 254 12.35 -4.44 -7.16
N ALA A 255 12.22 -4.69 -8.46
CA ALA A 255 11.85 -3.71 -9.48
C ALA A 255 10.52 -4.07 -10.13
N ASP A 256 9.71 -3.04 -10.42
CA ASP A 256 8.42 -3.11 -11.12
C ASP A 256 8.64 -2.74 -12.59
N ALA A 257 8.35 -3.68 -13.49
CA ALA A 257 8.38 -3.47 -14.94
C ALA A 257 7.23 -2.58 -15.44
N GLY A 258 6.25 -2.29 -14.58
CA GLY A 258 5.10 -1.43 -14.84
C GLY A 258 3.83 -2.21 -15.14
N ASP A 259 3.93 -3.17 -16.05
CA ASP A 259 2.86 -4.08 -16.43
C ASP A 259 3.35 -5.53 -16.48
N THR A 260 2.42 -6.48 -16.53
CA THR A 260 2.77 -7.88 -16.80
C THR A 260 3.38 -7.98 -18.20
N THR A 261 4.63 -8.44 -18.28
CA THR A 261 5.42 -8.43 -19.50
C THR A 261 6.40 -9.61 -19.58
N PHE A 262 7.11 -9.74 -20.70
CA PHE A 262 8.18 -10.71 -20.88
C PHE A 262 9.51 -10.12 -20.41
N ILE A 263 9.97 -10.56 -19.23
CA ILE A 263 11.26 -10.17 -18.67
C ILE A 263 12.30 -11.18 -19.15
N SER A 264 13.36 -10.71 -19.81
CA SER A 264 14.43 -11.56 -20.37
C SER A 264 15.77 -11.43 -19.64
N GLY A 265 15.87 -10.57 -18.64
CA GLY A 265 17.09 -10.42 -17.87
C GLY A 265 17.07 -9.21 -16.95
N ILE A 266 18.16 -9.03 -16.20
CA ILE A 266 18.46 -7.80 -15.46
C ILE A 266 19.92 -7.40 -15.67
N SER A 267 20.20 -6.11 -15.57
CA SER A 267 21.54 -5.56 -15.53
C SER A 267 21.77 -4.86 -14.20
N LEU A 268 22.89 -5.17 -13.54
CA LEU A 268 23.27 -4.64 -12.24
C LEU A 268 24.61 -3.92 -12.34
N THR A 269 24.67 -2.69 -11.84
CA THR A 269 25.93 -1.94 -11.72
C THR A 269 26.47 -2.06 -10.30
N PRO A 270 27.60 -2.75 -10.07
CA PRO A 270 28.20 -2.86 -8.73
C PRO A 270 28.78 -1.54 -8.22
N ARG A 271 28.93 -1.41 -6.89
CA ARG A 271 29.79 -0.39 -6.27
C ARG A 271 31.25 -0.83 -6.38
N SER A 272 31.85 -0.69 -7.55
CA SER A 272 33.19 -1.25 -7.82
C SER A 272 33.23 -2.74 -7.43
N THR A 273 34.30 -3.25 -6.82
CA THR A 273 34.42 -4.65 -6.38
C THR A 273 33.81 -4.94 -5.00
N LEU A 274 33.16 -3.96 -4.35
CA LEU A 274 32.69 -4.05 -2.96
C LEU A 274 31.20 -4.44 -2.88
N SER A 275 30.84 -5.10 -1.78
CA SER A 275 29.44 -5.26 -1.30
C SER A 275 28.40 -5.77 -2.30
N PHE A 276 28.83 -6.41 -3.38
CA PHE A 276 27.97 -7.18 -4.27
C PHE A 276 27.70 -8.55 -3.62
N PRO A 277 26.49 -9.10 -3.72
CA PRO A 277 26.15 -10.36 -3.06
C PRO A 277 26.94 -11.52 -3.68
N LYS A 278 27.44 -12.41 -2.81
CA LYS A 278 28.18 -13.61 -3.19
C LYS A 278 27.23 -14.74 -3.55
N ASP A 279 26.19 -14.93 -2.74
CA ASP A 279 25.14 -15.92 -3.01
C ASP A 279 23.83 -15.17 -3.16
N PHE A 280 23.18 -15.38 -4.29
CA PHE A 280 21.90 -14.75 -4.60
C PHE A 280 21.17 -15.55 -5.66
N LYS A 281 19.87 -15.28 -5.75
CA LYS A 281 19.04 -15.78 -6.83
C LYS A 281 18.20 -14.66 -7.42
N LEU A 282 17.88 -14.80 -8.70
CA LEU A 282 16.93 -13.92 -9.36
C LEU A 282 15.56 -14.56 -9.33
N GLN A 283 14.55 -13.77 -8.98
CA GLN A 283 13.17 -14.22 -8.85
C GLN A 283 12.24 -13.27 -9.60
N TYR A 284 11.11 -13.78 -10.05
CA TYR A 284 10.06 -12.98 -10.67
C TYR A 284 8.73 -13.17 -9.93
N SER A 285 7.82 -12.22 -10.13
CA SER A 285 6.49 -12.26 -9.54
C SER A 285 5.48 -11.52 -10.41
N LEU A 286 4.22 -11.97 -10.34
CA LEU A 286 3.08 -11.25 -10.92
C LEU A 286 2.47 -10.26 -9.91
N ASP A 287 2.63 -10.51 -8.61
CA ASP A 287 1.87 -9.86 -7.54
C ASP A 287 2.76 -9.24 -6.44
N ALA A 288 4.09 -9.27 -6.58
CA ALA A 288 5.08 -8.83 -5.59
C ALA A 288 5.01 -9.52 -4.21
N VAL A 289 4.14 -10.52 -4.03
CA VAL A 289 3.96 -11.27 -2.79
C VAL A 289 4.53 -12.67 -2.96
N ASN A 290 4.13 -13.36 -4.02
CA ASN A 290 4.55 -14.71 -4.35
C ASN A 290 5.68 -14.64 -5.37
N TRP A 291 6.85 -15.11 -4.97
CA TRP A 291 8.08 -15.03 -5.77
C TRP A 291 8.53 -16.41 -6.23
N THR A 292 8.83 -16.52 -7.52
CA THR A 292 9.32 -17.76 -8.14
C THR A 292 10.76 -17.58 -8.58
N ASP A 293 11.60 -18.59 -8.32
CA ASP A 293 13.00 -18.61 -8.77
C ASP A 293 13.06 -18.68 -10.30
N ILE A 294 13.88 -17.84 -10.92
CA ILE A 294 14.08 -17.86 -12.36
C ILE A 294 15.03 -19.04 -12.67
N PRO A 295 14.65 -19.98 -13.57
CA PRO A 295 15.47 -21.14 -13.88
C PRO A 295 16.90 -20.76 -14.29
N GLY A 296 17.88 -21.44 -13.69
CA GLY A 296 19.30 -21.20 -13.97
C GLY A 296 19.91 -19.93 -13.35
N GLN A 297 19.12 -19.10 -12.66
CA GLN A 297 19.57 -17.82 -12.10
C GLN A 297 19.83 -17.90 -10.60
N ILE A 298 20.57 -18.94 -10.18
CA ILE A 298 21.03 -19.15 -8.80
C ILE A 298 22.55 -19.13 -8.81
N TYR A 299 23.13 -18.24 -8.01
CA TYR A 299 24.56 -17.97 -7.99
C TYR A 299 25.13 -18.22 -6.60
N THR A 300 26.30 -18.85 -6.56
CA THR A 300 27.03 -19.15 -5.33
C THR A 300 28.48 -18.71 -5.49
N ASN A 301 29.03 -18.02 -4.49
CA ASN A 301 30.37 -17.44 -4.51
C ASN A 301 30.64 -16.59 -5.76
N TYR A 302 29.63 -15.83 -6.21
CA TYR A 302 29.70 -14.97 -7.37
C TYR A 302 30.83 -13.93 -7.21
N ALA A 303 31.73 -13.89 -8.18
CA ALA A 303 32.86 -12.97 -8.18
C ALA A 303 32.47 -11.64 -8.81
N ASN A 304 32.41 -10.58 -8.01
CA ASN A 304 32.23 -9.23 -8.51
C ASN A 304 33.54 -8.68 -9.08
N ASN A 305 33.57 -8.43 -10.39
CA ASN A 305 34.74 -7.87 -11.08
C ASN A 305 34.69 -6.33 -11.23
N GLY A 306 33.69 -5.67 -10.64
CA GLY A 306 33.51 -4.22 -10.67
C GLY A 306 32.87 -3.66 -11.95
N ASN A 307 32.67 -4.48 -12.97
CA ASN A 307 31.95 -4.07 -14.18
C ASN A 307 30.45 -4.33 -14.05
N VAL A 308 29.66 -3.72 -14.94
CA VAL A 308 28.22 -4.01 -15.06
C VAL A 308 28.01 -5.51 -15.33
N GLN A 309 27.13 -6.13 -14.56
CA GLN A 309 26.80 -7.55 -14.65
C GLN A 309 25.44 -7.70 -15.32
N THR A 310 25.39 -8.36 -16.48
CA THR A 310 24.13 -8.66 -17.18
C THR A 310 23.77 -10.13 -17.03
N PHE A 311 22.60 -10.37 -16.46
CA PHE A 311 22.03 -11.70 -16.26
C PHE A 311 20.90 -11.91 -17.26
N SER A 312 21.19 -12.63 -18.34
CA SER A 312 20.18 -12.99 -19.35
C SER A 312 19.51 -14.30 -18.97
N PHE A 313 18.21 -14.38 -19.21
CA PHE A 313 17.43 -15.60 -18.96
C PHE A 313 17.36 -16.41 -20.25
N ASP A 314 17.60 -17.73 -20.15
CA ASP A 314 17.52 -18.65 -21.30
C ASP A 314 16.14 -18.62 -21.96
N SER A 315 15.11 -18.35 -21.16
CA SER A 315 13.74 -18.09 -21.61
C SER A 315 13.17 -16.91 -20.84
N SER A 316 12.44 -16.04 -21.54
CA SER A 316 11.73 -14.95 -20.89
C SER A 316 10.70 -15.49 -19.91
N VAL A 317 10.61 -14.86 -18.74
CA VAL A 317 9.56 -15.12 -17.76
C VAL A 317 8.43 -14.12 -17.93
N ILE A 318 7.18 -14.56 -17.72
CA ILE A 318 6.02 -13.67 -17.70
C ILE A 318 5.85 -13.18 -16.26
N GLY A 319 6.08 -11.89 -16.04
CA GLY A 319 6.02 -11.28 -14.72
C GLY A 319 5.87 -9.76 -14.81
N ARG A 320 5.48 -9.16 -13.69
CA ARG A 320 5.50 -7.69 -13.52
C ARG A 320 6.71 -7.26 -12.71
N TYR A 321 7.08 -8.07 -11.72
CA TYR A 321 8.16 -7.77 -10.80
C TYR A 321 9.34 -8.73 -11.00
N VAL A 322 10.54 -8.20 -10.81
CA VAL A 322 11.77 -8.99 -10.74
C VAL A 322 12.57 -8.55 -9.52
N ARG A 323 13.19 -9.50 -8.82
CA ARG A 323 14.07 -9.18 -7.70
C ARG A 323 15.36 -9.97 -7.74
N ILE A 324 16.40 -9.35 -7.22
CA ILE A 324 17.60 -10.04 -6.75
C ILE A 324 17.44 -10.29 -5.24
N TYR A 325 17.55 -11.56 -4.85
CA TYR A 325 17.40 -12.01 -3.48
C TYR A 325 18.74 -12.56 -3.00
N ALA A 326 19.48 -11.75 -2.24
CA ALA A 326 20.78 -12.12 -1.71
C ALA A 326 20.64 -12.94 -0.42
N THR A 327 21.39 -14.04 -0.35
CA THR A 327 21.47 -14.92 0.82
C THR A 327 22.88 -14.93 1.42
N LYS A 328 23.86 -14.34 0.71
CA LYS A 328 25.20 -14.11 1.24
C LYS A 328 25.76 -12.78 0.75
N LEU A 329 26.02 -11.87 1.67
CA LEU A 329 26.42 -10.49 1.42
C LEU A 329 27.93 -10.34 1.16
N GLY A 330 28.29 -9.26 0.46
CA GLY A 330 29.67 -8.81 0.27
C GLY A 330 30.12 -7.89 1.40
N LYS A 331 31.43 -7.72 1.58
CA LYS A 331 31.99 -6.73 2.50
C LYS A 331 32.19 -5.39 1.82
N ASP A 332 32.02 -4.31 2.57
CA ASP A 332 32.51 -2.99 2.18
C ASP A 332 33.97 -2.76 2.64
N ASP A 333 34.44 -1.53 2.44
CA ASP A 333 35.73 -1.01 2.85
C ASP A 333 35.94 -0.93 4.38
N GLY A 334 34.87 -0.89 5.16
CA GLY A 334 34.87 -0.98 6.62
C GLY A 334 34.76 -2.42 7.16
N GLY A 335 34.66 -3.43 6.29
CA GLY A 335 34.69 -4.85 6.65
C GLY A 335 33.37 -5.42 7.18
N ARG A 336 32.29 -4.63 7.24
CA ARG A 336 30.92 -5.11 7.54
C ARG A 336 30.22 -5.58 6.26
N TYR A 337 29.12 -6.31 6.42
CA TYR A 337 28.39 -6.90 5.31
C TYR A 337 27.25 -6.01 4.84
N TYR A 338 27.16 -5.81 3.52
CA TYR A 338 26.13 -5.01 2.88
C TYR A 338 25.72 -5.64 1.53
N PHE A 339 24.57 -5.20 1.02
CA PHE A 339 24.25 -5.26 -0.39
C PHE A 339 24.27 -3.83 -0.95
N GLN A 340 25.15 -3.55 -1.90
CA GLN A 340 25.29 -2.22 -2.52
C GLN A 340 25.33 -2.31 -4.04
N LEU A 341 24.59 -1.43 -4.70
CA LEU A 341 24.54 -1.31 -6.16
C LEU A 341 24.38 0.14 -6.57
N GLY A 342 24.97 0.50 -7.71
CA GLY A 342 24.76 1.80 -8.35
C GLY A 342 23.53 1.85 -9.24
N ASN A 343 23.17 0.74 -9.88
CA ASN A 343 22.00 0.72 -10.77
C ASN A 343 21.40 -0.68 -10.88
N LEU A 344 20.09 -0.74 -11.14
CA LEU A 344 19.37 -1.93 -11.57
C LEU A 344 18.47 -1.58 -12.75
N HIS A 345 18.64 -2.32 -13.85
CA HIS A 345 17.80 -2.20 -15.04
C HIS A 345 17.15 -3.55 -15.39
N CYS A 346 15.83 -3.56 -15.56
CA CYS A 346 15.09 -4.71 -16.06
C CYS A 346 15.16 -4.78 -17.59
N ILE A 347 15.48 -5.95 -18.15
CA ILE A 347 15.55 -6.16 -19.60
C ILE A 347 14.25 -6.81 -20.05
N ILE A 348 13.42 -6.05 -20.77
CA ILE A 348 12.11 -6.50 -21.27
C ILE A 348 12.21 -6.82 -22.76
N ARG A 349 11.73 -7.99 -23.19
CA ARG A 349 11.50 -8.24 -24.61
C ARG A 349 10.17 -7.64 -24.99
N ARG A 350 10.18 -6.61 -25.85
CA ARG A 350 8.98 -6.25 -26.61
C ARG A 350 8.65 -7.44 -27.51
N SER A 351 7.41 -7.91 -27.49
CA SER A 351 6.95 -8.84 -28.51
C SER A 351 7.32 -8.27 -29.87
N LEU A 352 8.03 -9.04 -30.71
CA LEU A 352 8.11 -8.71 -32.12
C LEU A 352 6.66 -8.52 -32.62
N PRO A 353 6.37 -7.55 -33.50
CA PRO A 353 5.08 -7.53 -34.17
C PRO A 353 4.84 -8.92 -34.74
N HIS A 354 3.64 -9.49 -34.50
CA HIS A 354 3.25 -10.78 -35.05
C HIS A 354 3.75 -10.86 -36.50
N PRO A 355 4.39 -11.96 -36.93
CA PRO A 355 4.57 -12.18 -38.35
C PRO A 355 3.17 -12.14 -38.95
N VAL A 356 2.92 -11.13 -39.78
CA VAL A 356 1.72 -11.07 -40.62
C VAL A 356 1.74 -12.39 -41.38
N CYS A 357 0.79 -13.28 -41.11
CA CYS A 357 0.59 -14.44 -41.96
C CYS A 357 0.42 -13.89 -43.38
N PRO A 358 1.24 -14.29 -44.36
CA PRO A 358 0.96 -13.98 -45.75
C PRO A 358 -0.44 -14.52 -46.05
N ASP A 359 -1.32 -13.63 -46.51
CA ASP A 359 -2.66 -14.02 -46.90
C ASP A 359 -2.63 -15.22 -47.85
N GLY A 360 -3.47 -16.21 -47.54
CA GLY A 360 -3.87 -17.25 -48.48
C GLY A 360 -2.99 -18.49 -48.50
N GLN A 361 -3.36 -19.48 -47.69
CA GLN A 361 -3.48 -20.89 -48.10
C GLN A 361 -4.08 -21.72 -46.96
N TRP A 362 -5.37 -22.01 -47.04
CA TRP A 362 -5.97 -23.16 -46.35
C TRP A 362 -6.06 -24.31 -47.35
N PRO A 363 -5.63 -25.53 -47.04
CA PRO A 363 -5.95 -26.69 -47.84
C PRO A 363 -7.31 -27.28 -47.43
N GLY A 364 -8.17 -27.51 -48.44
CA GLY A 364 -9.25 -28.50 -48.43
C GLY A 364 -10.53 -28.14 -47.71
#